data_AF-A0A9J5Z667-F1
#
_entry.id   AF-A0A9J5Z667-F1
#
_cell.length_a   1.000
_cell.length_b   1.000
_cell.length_c   1.000
_cell.angle_alpha   90.00
_cell.angle_beta   90.00
_cell.angle_gamma   90.00
#
_symmetry.space_group_name_H-M   'P 1'
#
loop_
_entity.id
_entity.type
_entity.pdbx_description
1 polymer ?
#
loop_
_entity_poly.entity_id
_entity_poly.type
_entity_poly.pdbx_seq_one_letter_code
_entity_poly.pdbx_strand_id
1 'polypeptide(L)' 'MSLQGNIKCDGDVFHEIIKYKPHDIFRICSDKIQNMDIHEGELGNIGSVKSWKFTHGGKEIVVKEVIEEIDDEKKLI' A
#
# COMPACT_ATOMS: atom_id res chain seq x y z
N MET A 1 14.16 -12.35 -1.82
CA MET A 1 13.06 -13.32 -1.74
C MET A 1 11.83 -12.63 -2.31
N SER A 2 11.24 -13.15 -3.37
CA SER A 2 9.96 -12.65 -3.90
C SER A 2 8.84 -13.57 -3.41
N LEU A 3 7.71 -12.98 -3.03
CA LEU A 3 6.48 -13.72 -2.70
C LEU A 3 5.51 -13.57 -3.88
N GLN A 4 4.92 -14.67 -4.33
CA GLN A 4 3.88 -14.68 -5.34
C GLN A 4 2.63 -15.34 -4.77
N GLY A 5 1.48 -14.75 -5.05
CA GLY A 5 0.16 -15.27 -4.66
C GLY A 5 -0.86 -14.97 -5.74
N ASN A 6 -1.90 -15.80 -5.82
CA ASN A 6 -3.01 -15.60 -6.75
C ASN A 6 -4.16 -14.88 -6.05
N ILE A 7 -4.71 -13.86 -6.70
CA ILE A 7 -5.96 -13.21 -6.29
C ILE A 7 -7.11 -13.71 -7.16
N LYS A 8 -8.31 -13.78 -6.61
CA LYS A 8 -9.53 -14.11 -7.36
C LYS A 8 -10.27 -12.88 -7.87
N CYS A 9 -9.92 -11.70 -7.36
CA CYS A 9 -10.50 -10.44 -7.79
C CYS A 9 -9.76 -9.88 -9.01
N ASP A 10 -10.36 -8.87 -9.61
CA ASP A 10 -9.75 -8.10 -10.68
C ASP A 10 -8.44 -7.45 -10.20
N GLY A 11 -7.38 -7.59 -11.00
CA GLY A 11 -6.05 -7.11 -10.65
C GLY A 11 -5.91 -5.59 -10.77
N ASP A 12 -6.67 -4.95 -11.66
CA ASP A 12 -6.69 -3.49 -11.80
C ASP A 12 -7.35 -2.85 -10.58
N VAL A 13 -8.43 -3.45 -10.08
CA VAL A 13 -9.07 -3.00 -8.82
C VAL A 13 -8.10 -3.12 -7.65
N PHE A 14 -7.35 -4.23 -7.55
CA PHE A 14 -6.37 -4.40 -6.47
C PHE A 14 -5.24 -3.35 -6.57
N HIS A 15 -4.71 -3.14 -7.78
CA HIS A 15 -3.67 -2.16 -8.04
C HIS A 15 -4.11 -0.73 -7.68
N GLU A 16 -5.32 -0.32 -8.08
CA GLU A 16 -5.88 0.99 -7.77
C GLU A 16 -6.05 1.21 -6.26
N ILE A 17 -6.47 0.17 -5.51
CA ILE A 17 -6.63 0.27 -4.05
C ILE A 17 -5.29 0.55 -3.36
N ILE A 18 -4.25 -0.19 -3.71
CA ILE A 18 -2.89 0.01 -3.17
C ILE A 18 -2.34 1.39 -3.55
N LYS A 19 -2.62 1.84 -4.77
CA LYS A 19 -2.12 3.12 -5.29
C LYS A 19 -2.79 4.32 -4.65
N TYR A 20 -4.13 4.33 -4.57
CA TYR A 20 -4.92 5.55 -4.33
C TYR A 20 -5.95 5.47 -3.19
N LYS A 21 -6.23 4.29 -2.60
CA LYS A 21 -7.36 4.11 -1.66
C LYS A 21 -6.93 3.54 -0.30
N PRO A 22 -6.09 4.24 0.48
CA PRO A 22 -5.61 3.76 1.79
C PRO A 22 -6.76 3.56 2.78
N HIS A 23 -7.82 4.37 2.70
CA HIS A 23 -9.01 4.19 3.54
C HIS A 23 -9.71 2.84 3.31
N ASP A 24 -9.75 2.36 2.07
CA ASP A 24 -10.31 1.05 1.77
C ASP A 24 -9.43 -0.06 2.35
N ILE A 25 -8.11 0.10 2.30
CA ILE A 25 -7.15 -0.84 2.91
C ILE A 25 -7.37 -0.94 4.42
N PHE A 26 -7.54 0.18 5.12
CA PHE A 26 -7.82 0.16 6.56
C PHE A 26 -9.15 -0.51 6.87
N ARG A 27 -10.16 -0.31 6.01
CA ARG A 27 -11.46 -0.97 6.19
C ARG A 27 -11.36 -2.48 5.96
N ILE A 28 -10.63 -2.92 4.94
CA ILE A 28 -10.50 -4.33 4.56
C ILE A 28 -9.61 -5.08 5.57
N CYS A 29 -8.53 -4.46 6.04
CA CYS A 29 -7.50 -5.07 6.87
C CYS A 29 -7.34 -4.36 8.23
N SER A 30 -8.45 -3.93 8.83
CA SER A 30 -8.45 -3.11 10.08
C SER A 30 -7.75 -3.76 11.27
N ASP A 31 -7.68 -5.09 11.32
CA ASP A 31 -6.97 -5.84 12.36
C ASP A 31 -5.44 -5.85 12.15
N LYS A 32 -4.97 -5.53 10.94
CA LYS A 32 -3.56 -5.54 10.56
C LYS A 32 -3.00 -4.15 10.36
N ILE A 33 -3.66 -3.31 9.56
CA ILE A 33 -3.20 -1.97 9.16
C ILE A 33 -4.04 -0.94 9.90
N GLN A 34 -3.40 -0.11 10.72
CA GLN A 34 -4.08 0.87 11.55
C GLN A 34 -4.12 2.27 10.92
N ASN A 35 -3.08 2.68 10.20
CA ASN A 35 -3.03 4.01 9.58
C ASN A 35 -2.05 4.09 8.40
N MET A 36 -2.19 5.14 7.59
CA MET A 36 -1.18 5.61 6.64
C MET A 36 -1.13 7.13 6.67
N ASP A 37 0.08 7.67 6.63
CA ASP A 37 0.33 9.11 6.60
C ASP A 37 1.18 9.45 5.37
N ILE A 38 0.83 10.54 4.67
CA ILE A 38 1.63 11.11 3.59
C ILE A 38 2.50 12.20 4.20
N HIS A 39 3.80 12.08 4.03
CA HIS A 39 4.78 13.05 4.51
C HIS A 39 5.13 14.07 3.44
N GLU A 40 5.25 13.62 2.19
CA GLU A 40 5.65 14.45 1.05
C GLU A 40 4.92 14.01 -0.22
N GLY A 41 4.59 15.00 -1.06
CA GLY A 41 3.91 14.77 -2.33
C GLY A 41 2.44 14.38 -2.18
N GLU A 42 1.91 13.78 -3.25
CA GLU A 42 0.54 13.31 -3.33
C GLU A 42 0.51 11.79 -3.51
N LEU A 43 -0.56 11.15 -3.01
CA LEU A 43 -0.71 9.71 -3.07
C LEU A 43 -0.70 9.21 -4.53
N GLY A 44 0.04 8.13 -4.77
CA GLY A 44 0.06 7.45 -6.07
C GLY A 44 0.86 8.19 -7.14
N ASN A 45 1.73 9.12 -6.73
CA ASN A 45 2.72 9.77 -7.59
C ASN A 45 4.14 9.31 -7.24
N ILE A 46 5.01 9.25 -8.24
CA ILE A 46 6.44 9.02 -8.05
C ILE A 46 7.03 10.17 -7.23
N GLY A 47 7.94 9.84 -6.30
CA GLY A 47 8.54 10.76 -5.34
C GLY A 47 7.68 11.03 -4.11
N SER A 48 6.46 10.48 -4.02
CA SER A 48 5.67 10.57 -2.80
C SER A 48 6.29 9.74 -1.68
N VAL A 49 6.18 10.26 -0.47
CA VAL A 49 6.72 9.64 0.75
C VAL A 49 5.57 9.37 1.70
N LYS A 50 5.32 8.09 2.01
CA LYS A 50 4.25 7.68 2.91
C LYS A 50 4.73 6.71 3.96
N SER A 51 4.01 6.59 5.06
CA SER A 51 4.27 5.57 6.07
C SER A 51 3.04 4.73 6.36
N TRP A 52 3.25 3.43 6.53
CA TRP A 52 2.23 2.49 6.96
C TRP A 52 2.44 2.13 8.42
N LYS A 53 1.36 2.19 9.19
CA LYS A 53 1.30 1.71 10.56
C LYS A 53 0.52 0.40 10.58
N PHE A 54 1.18 -0.69 10.97
CA PHE A 54 0.58 -2.03 11.04
C PHE A 54 1.05 -2.81 12.28
N THR A 55 0.31 -3.86 12.66
CA THR A 55 0.68 -4.76 13.76
C THR A 55 1.14 -6.10 13.20
N HIS A 56 2.35 -6.53 13.55
CA HIS A 56 2.89 -7.83 13.17
C HIS A 56 3.49 -8.52 14.39
N GLY A 57 3.11 -9.78 14.64
CA GLY A 57 3.56 -10.52 15.83
C GLY A 57 3.20 -9.85 17.17
N GLY A 58 2.09 -9.11 17.21
CA GLY A 58 1.64 -8.36 18.40
C GLY A 58 2.42 -7.07 18.67
N LYS A 59 3.34 -6.68 17.77
CA LYS A 59 4.09 -5.42 17.87
C LYS A 59 3.63 -4.45 16.81
N GLU A 60 3.50 -3.19 17.21
CA GLU A 60 3.27 -2.08 16.30
C GLU A 60 4.55 -1.79 15.51
N ILE A 61 4.41 -1.65 14.20
CA ILE A 61 5.48 -1.38 13.26
C ILE A 61 5.06 -0.19 12.40
N VAL A 62 6.00 0.73 12.20
CA VAL A 62 5.87 1.82 11.22
C VAL A 62 6.93 1.62 10.14
N VAL A 63 6.48 1.53 8.90
CA VAL A 63 7.36 1.46 7.72
C VAL A 63 7.15 2.72 6.90
N LYS A 64 8.24 3.41 6.59
CA LYS A 64 8.25 4.57 5.69
C LYS A 64 8.75 4.13 4.32
N GLU A 65 8.07 4.53 3.27
CA GLU A 65 8.41 4.20 1.89
C GLU A 65 8.40 5.43 1.00
N VAL A 66 9.22 5.37 -0.05
CA VAL A 66 9.28 6.35 -1.14
C VAL A 66 8.85 5.62 -2.40
N ILE A 67 7.95 6.22 -3.17
CA ILE A 67 7.50 5.65 -4.44
C ILE A 67 8.50 6.01 -5.53
N GLU A 68 9.31 5.05 -5.96
CA GLU A 68 10.38 5.27 -6.94
C GLU A 68 9.91 5.03 -8.39
N GLU A 69 8.96 4.12 -8.59
CA GLU A 69 8.47 3.72 -9.92
C GLU A 69 6.98 3.38 -9.85
N ILE A 70 6.26 3.66 -10.95
CA ILE A 70 4.89 3.22 -11.16
C ILE A 70 4.77 2.79 -12.61
N ASP A 71 4.31 1.56 -12.85
CA ASP A 71 4.00 1.03 -14.17
C ASP A 71 2.59 0.43 -14.14
N ASP A 72 1.61 1.23 -14.59
CA ASP A 72 0.20 0.83 -14.57
C ASP A 72 -0.11 -0.34 -15.52
N GLU A 73 0.63 -0.50 -16.62
CA GLU A 73 0.46 -1.63 -17.54
C GLU A 73 0.89 -2.95 -16.89
N LYS A 74 2.01 -2.91 -16.14
CA LYS A 74 2.53 -4.05 -15.39
C LYS A 74 1.92 -4.19 -13.98
N LYS A 75 1.09 -3.23 -13.54
CA LYS A 75 0.53 -3.15 -12.19
C LYS A 75 1.62 -3.15 -11.10
N LEU A 76 2.67 -2.35 -11.31
CA LEU A 76 3.80 -2.19 -10.40
C LEU A 76 3.77 -0.80 -9.72
N ILE A 77 4.08 -0.79 -8.43
CA ILE A 77 4.23 0.38 -7.55
C ILE A 77 5.39 0.09 -6.60
#